data_AF-A0A284QR09-F1
#
_entry.id   AF-A0A284QR09-F1
#
_cell.length_a   1.000
_cell.length_b   1.000
_cell.length_c   1.000
_cell.angle_alpha   90.00
_cell.angle_beta   90.00
_cell.angle_gamma   90.00
#
_symmetry.space_group_name_H-M   'P 1'
#
loop_
_entity.id
_entity.type
_entity.pdbx_description
1 polymer ?
#
loop_
_entity_poly.entity_id
_entity_poly.type
_entity_poly.pdbx_seq_one_letter_code
_entity_poly.pdbx_strand_id
1 'polypeptide(L)'
;MAQNEPNSTRLREVATTIATSTSPGTAANTVALGVVLWCSVAKFLPRWSPSSAIDSLADAIEEVADVYRKNRSMLDDHGRSFETELNKLELAALDLKEKYIEDSLNIPWRNLPSWLSYQKYAWATARTNRREVDMLKSSLNLAIIRARKGSLHTALEIGDQRGDSARTVDTSVV
;
A
#
# COMPACT_ATOMS: atom_id res chain seq x y z
N MET A 1 56.57 6.49 -33.35
CA MET A 1 55.15 6.91 -33.33
C MET A 1 54.31 5.66 -33.59
N ALA A 2 53.58 5.19 -32.59
CA ALA A 2 52.76 3.97 -32.70
C ALA A 2 51.37 4.34 -33.23
N GLN A 3 51.00 3.78 -34.39
CA GLN A 3 49.65 3.87 -34.95
C GLN A 3 48.76 2.83 -34.25
N ASN A 4 47.83 3.29 -33.42
CA ASN A 4 46.72 2.49 -32.91
C ASN A 4 45.63 2.44 -34.00
N GLU A 5 45.56 1.33 -34.73
CA GLU A 5 44.41 0.98 -35.57
C GLU A 5 43.21 0.51 -34.73
N PRO A 6 41.97 0.68 -35.23
CA PRO A 6 40.79 0.89 -34.39
C PRO A 6 40.13 -0.43 -33.96
N ASN A 7 39.76 -0.54 -32.68
CA ASN A 7 38.95 -1.62 -32.08
C ASN A 7 37.62 -1.95 -32.81
N SER A 8 37.20 -1.11 -33.76
CA SER A 8 35.96 -1.26 -34.53
C SER A 8 35.99 -2.41 -35.54
N THR A 9 37.15 -2.76 -36.10
CA THR A 9 37.26 -3.83 -37.11
C THR A 9 37.08 -5.20 -36.46
N ARG A 10 37.70 -5.43 -35.29
CA ARG A 10 37.54 -6.67 -34.50
C ARG A 10 36.10 -6.90 -34.04
N LEU A 11 35.42 -5.86 -33.55
CA LEU A 11 34.03 -5.97 -33.13
C LEU A 11 33.10 -6.29 -34.31
N ARG A 12 33.39 -5.71 -35.48
CA ARG A 12 32.65 -5.98 -36.71
C ARG A 12 32.88 -7.40 -37.22
N GLU A 13 34.11 -7.92 -37.16
CA GLU A 13 34.45 -9.31 -37.50
C GLU A 13 33.80 -10.32 -36.54
N VAL A 14 33.80 -10.03 -35.23
CA VAL A 14 33.11 -10.88 -34.24
C VAL A 14 31.60 -10.87 -34.50
N ALA A 15 31.00 -9.71 -34.76
CA ALA A 15 29.58 -9.59 -35.08
C ALA A 15 29.20 -10.31 -36.39
N THR A 16 30.05 -10.22 -37.43
CA THR A 16 29.81 -10.94 -38.69
C THR A 16 29.98 -12.44 -38.52
N THR A 17 30.97 -12.90 -37.75
CA THR A 17 31.19 -14.33 -37.48
C THR A 17 30.03 -14.96 -36.69
N ILE A 18 29.47 -14.23 -35.72
CA ILE A 18 28.30 -14.67 -34.96
C ILE A 18 27.05 -14.72 -35.85
N ALA A 19 26.88 -13.72 -36.73
CA ALA A 19 25.77 -13.67 -37.67
C ALA A 19 25.84 -14.77 -38.75
N THR A 20 27.04 -15.20 -39.16
CA THR A 20 27.21 -16.31 -40.13
C THR A 20 27.18 -17.70 -39.50
N SER A 21 27.35 -17.82 -38.18
CA SER A 21 27.36 -19.10 -37.45
C SER A 21 25.97 -19.54 -36.96
N THR A 22 25.03 -18.61 -36.82
CA THR A 22 23.69 -18.91 -36.32
C THR A 22 22.70 -19.13 -37.46
N SER A 23 22.03 -20.28 -37.47
CA SER A 23 20.99 -20.54 -38.46
C SER A 23 19.87 -19.48 -38.32
N PRO A 24 19.28 -18.99 -39.43
CA PRO A 24 18.17 -18.03 -39.38
C PRO A 24 17.02 -18.49 -38.48
N GLY A 25 16.78 -19.81 -38.38
CA GLY A 25 15.76 -20.40 -37.52
C GLY A 25 16.08 -20.28 -36.02
N THR A 26 17.35 -20.37 -35.63
CA THR A 26 17.78 -20.23 -34.22
C THR A 26 17.73 -18.78 -33.76
N ALA A 27 18.15 -17.83 -34.61
CA ALA A 27 18.06 -16.41 -34.32
C ALA A 27 16.59 -15.97 -34.19
N ALA A 28 15.72 -16.39 -35.12
CA ALA A 28 14.30 -16.08 -35.09
C ALA A 28 13.60 -16.64 -33.83
N ASN A 29 13.89 -17.89 -33.45
CA ASN A 29 13.33 -18.49 -32.23
C ASN A 29 13.80 -17.78 -30.96
N THR A 30 15.04 -17.30 -30.92
CA THR A 30 15.58 -16.56 -29.76
C THR A 30 14.89 -15.20 -29.60
N VAL A 31 14.68 -14.48 -30.70
CA VAL A 31 13.93 -13.21 -30.69
C VAL A 31 12.47 -13.46 -30.32
N ALA A 32 11.83 -14.49 -30.86
CA ALA A 32 10.46 -14.86 -30.55
C ALA A 32 10.28 -15.21 -29.06
N LEU A 33 11.19 -16.00 -28.48
CA LEU A 33 11.22 -16.28 -27.04
C LEU A 33 11.41 -15.01 -26.22
N GLY A 34 12.29 -14.10 -26.64
CA GLY A 34 12.46 -12.80 -26.01
C GLY A 34 11.17 -11.97 -25.98
N VAL A 35 10.45 -11.93 -27.10
CA VAL A 35 9.16 -11.21 -27.22
C VAL A 35 8.09 -11.87 -26.36
N VAL A 36 7.97 -13.20 -26.36
CA VAL A 36 6.99 -13.93 -25.53
C VAL A 36 7.27 -13.76 -24.04
N LEU A 37 8.54 -13.82 -23.64
CA LEU A 37 8.95 -13.59 -22.26
C LEU A 37 8.66 -12.14 -21.86
N TRP A 38 8.96 -11.17 -22.73
CA TRP A 38 8.62 -9.76 -22.53
C TRP A 38 7.12 -9.54 -22.34
N CYS A 39 6.29 -10.08 -23.24
CA CYS A 39 4.84 -10.00 -23.14
C CYS A 39 4.30 -10.69 -21.88
N SER A 40 4.96 -11.75 -21.42
CA SER A 40 4.56 -12.45 -20.19
C SER A 40 4.89 -11.63 -18.94
N VAL A 41 6.09 -11.05 -18.86
CA VAL A 41 6.47 -10.15 -17.76
C VAL A 41 5.58 -8.90 -17.74
N ALA A 42 5.26 -8.34 -18.92
CA ALA A 42 4.32 -7.24 -19.07
C ALA A 42 2.89 -7.55 -18.59
N LYS A 43 2.48 -8.83 -18.54
CA LYS A 43 1.18 -9.25 -17.98
C LYS A 43 1.20 -9.43 -16.46
N PHE A 44 2.36 -9.65 -15.85
CA PHE A 44 2.50 -9.73 -14.39
C PHE A 44 2.71 -8.35 -13.75
N LEU A 45 3.34 -7.42 -14.47
CA LEU A 45 3.59 -6.04 -14.02
C LEU A 45 2.35 -5.25 -13.57
N PRO A 46 1.15 -5.38 -14.18
CA PRO A 46 -0.06 -4.67 -13.75
C PRO A 46 -0.54 -5.08 -12.36
N ARG A 47 -0.36 -6.35 -11.97
CA ARG A 47 -0.74 -6.85 -10.64
C ARG A 47 0.20 -6.35 -9.53
N TRP A 48 1.38 -5.89 -9.92
CA TRP A 48 2.36 -5.23 -9.05
C TRP A 48 2.50 -3.74 -9.39
N SER A 49 1.50 -3.13 -10.05
CA SER A 49 1.59 -1.72 -10.36
C SER A 49 1.56 -0.93 -9.05
N PRO A 50 2.54 -0.05 -8.80
CA PRO A 50 2.54 0.82 -7.65
C PRO A 50 1.34 1.74 -7.64
N SER A 51 0.82 2.13 -8.81
CA SER A 51 -0.42 2.90 -8.92
C SER A 51 -1.59 2.20 -8.23
N SER A 52 -1.85 0.91 -8.53
CA SER A 52 -2.92 0.15 -7.89
C SER A 52 -2.69 -0.04 -6.39
N ALA A 53 -1.42 -0.17 -5.97
CA ALA A 53 -1.08 -0.27 -4.55
C ALA A 53 -1.28 1.05 -3.80
N ILE A 54 -1.00 2.19 -4.43
CA ILE A 54 -1.21 3.54 -3.91
C ILE A 54 -2.70 3.86 -3.86
N ASP A 55 -3.45 3.56 -4.91
CA ASP A 55 -4.91 3.77 -4.95
C ASP A 55 -5.58 2.93 -3.87
N SER A 56 -5.22 1.64 -3.76
CA SER A 56 -5.76 0.78 -2.72
C SER A 56 -5.31 1.17 -1.29
N LEU A 57 -4.19 1.88 -1.14
CA LEU A 57 -3.79 2.49 0.13
C LEU A 57 -4.69 3.69 0.45
N ALA A 58 -4.94 4.57 -0.53
CA ALA A 58 -5.83 5.71 -0.37
C ALA A 58 -7.26 5.27 0.00
N ASP A 59 -7.81 4.28 -0.71
CA ASP A 59 -9.13 3.71 -0.41
C ASP A 59 -9.20 3.16 1.03
N ALA A 60 -8.13 2.50 1.49
CA ALA A 60 -8.08 1.94 2.84
C ALA A 60 -8.00 3.04 3.91
N ILE A 61 -7.25 4.12 3.66
CA ILE A 61 -7.20 5.29 4.55
C ILE A 61 -8.58 5.96 4.62
N GLU A 62 -9.25 6.14 3.48
CA GLU A 62 -10.60 6.71 3.41
C GLU A 62 -11.62 5.85 4.18
N GLU A 63 -11.57 4.52 4.01
CA GLU A 63 -12.42 3.59 4.75
C GLU A 63 -12.23 3.74 6.28
N VAL A 64 -10.98 3.77 6.75
CA VAL A 64 -10.70 3.93 8.19
C VAL A 64 -11.12 5.32 8.68
N ALA A 65 -10.93 6.36 7.88
CA ALA A 65 -11.36 7.72 8.20
C ALA A 65 -12.90 7.82 8.31
N ASP A 66 -13.66 7.14 7.44
CA ASP A 66 -15.12 7.12 7.50
C ASP A 66 -15.62 6.37 8.74
N VAL A 67 -15.04 5.20 9.03
CA VAL A 67 -15.34 4.44 10.26
C VAL A 67 -15.03 5.28 11.51
N TYR A 68 -13.91 5.98 11.53
CA TYR A 68 -13.55 6.89 12.62
C TYR A 68 -14.56 8.02 12.75
N ARG A 69 -14.86 8.74 11.65
CA ARG A 69 -15.80 9.87 11.63
C ARG A 69 -17.17 9.47 12.16
N LYS A 70 -17.65 8.29 11.78
CA LYS A 70 -18.93 7.73 12.23
C LYS A 70 -18.98 7.44 13.73
N ASN A 71 -17.85 7.09 14.35
CA ASN A 71 -17.79 6.71 15.76
C ASN A 71 -17.11 7.78 16.64
N ARG A 72 -16.73 8.93 16.08
CA ARG A 72 -15.93 9.98 16.74
C ARG A 72 -16.47 10.38 18.12
N SER A 73 -17.79 10.50 18.25
CA SER A 73 -18.44 10.88 19.52
C SER A 73 -18.28 9.86 20.64
N MET A 74 -17.96 8.60 20.32
CA MET A 74 -17.78 7.51 21.28
C MET A 74 -16.31 7.28 21.66
N LEU A 75 -15.36 7.85 20.92
CA LEU A 75 -13.92 7.58 21.05
C LEU A 75 -13.17 8.55 21.97
N ASP A 76 -13.84 9.60 22.47
CA ASP A 76 -13.36 10.64 23.41
C ASP A 76 -11.83 10.91 23.36
N ASP A 77 -11.10 10.89 24.49
CA ASP A 77 -9.66 11.21 24.57
C ASP A 77 -8.76 10.41 23.60
N HIS A 78 -9.18 9.19 23.21
CA HIS A 78 -8.46 8.38 22.21
C HIS A 78 -8.67 8.90 20.78
N GLY A 79 -9.70 9.70 20.54
CA GLY A 79 -10.04 10.25 19.24
C GLY A 79 -8.95 11.15 18.66
N ARG A 80 -8.24 11.94 19.49
CA ARG A 80 -7.16 12.83 19.01
C ARG A 80 -5.92 12.09 18.54
N SER A 81 -5.54 11.01 19.21
CA SER A 81 -4.38 10.21 18.79
C SER A 81 -4.66 9.49 17.47
N PHE A 82 -5.87 8.96 17.28
CA PHE A 82 -6.29 8.36 16.01
C PHE A 82 -6.31 9.38 14.85
N GLU A 83 -6.83 10.58 15.09
CA GLU A 83 -6.84 11.67 14.09
C GLU A 83 -5.42 12.06 13.68
N THR A 84 -4.49 12.12 14.63
CA THR A 84 -3.08 12.43 14.36
C THR A 84 -2.40 11.35 13.52
N GLU A 85 -2.58 10.07 13.88
CA GLU A 85 -2.00 8.95 13.11
C GLU A 85 -2.64 8.82 11.72
N LEU A 86 -3.95 9.03 11.57
CA LEU A 86 -4.62 9.07 10.28
C LEU A 86 -4.06 10.17 9.38
N ASN A 87 -3.93 11.40 9.90
CA ASN A 87 -3.39 12.52 9.14
C ASN A 87 -1.95 12.28 8.70
N LYS A 88 -1.13 11.65 9.57
CA LYS A 88 0.24 11.27 9.24
C LYS A 88 0.28 10.23 8.11
N LEU A 89 -0.63 9.26 8.14
CA LEU A 89 -0.72 8.23 7.09
C LEU A 89 -1.23 8.79 5.77
N GLU A 90 -2.21 9.68 5.81
CA GLU A 90 -2.74 10.40 4.65
C GLU A 90 -1.65 11.25 4.00
N LEU A 91 -0.89 12.00 4.80
CA LEU A 91 0.26 12.76 4.32
C LEU A 91 1.32 11.85 3.68
N ALA A 92 1.64 10.71 4.29
CA ALA A 92 2.59 9.75 3.75
C ALA A 92 2.10 9.10 2.43
N ALA A 93 0.80 8.85 2.31
CA ALA A 93 0.21 8.33 1.08
C ALA A 93 0.23 9.38 -0.05
N LEU A 94 -0.05 10.64 0.27
CA LEU A 94 0.03 11.76 -0.68
C LEU A 94 1.47 12.01 -1.14
N ASP A 95 2.44 12.06 -0.22
CA ASP A 95 3.87 12.20 -0.55
C ASP A 95 4.38 11.04 -1.42
N LEU A 96 3.91 9.81 -1.14
CA LEU A 96 4.22 8.64 -1.98
C LEU A 96 3.62 8.77 -3.39
N LYS A 97 2.38 9.28 -3.51
CA LYS A 97 1.72 9.51 -4.80
C LYS A 97 2.40 10.62 -5.60
N GLU A 98 2.77 11.71 -4.93
CA GLU A 98 3.50 12.83 -5.52
C GLU A 98 4.85 12.37 -6.09
N LYS A 99 5.68 11.71 -5.27
CA LYS A 99 6.96 11.14 -5.71
C LYS A 99 6.79 10.15 -6.84
N TYR A 100 5.77 9.29 -6.78
CA TYR A 100 5.49 8.34 -7.86
C TYR A 100 5.24 9.04 -9.18
N ILE A 101 4.44 10.11 -9.18
CA ILE A 101 4.15 10.89 -10.39
C ILE A 101 5.41 11.59 -10.89
N GLU A 102 6.13 12.30 -10.02
CA GLU A 102 7.34 13.05 -10.36
C GLU A 102 8.44 12.14 -10.94
N ASP A 103 8.74 11.03 -10.28
CA ASP A 103 9.75 10.08 -10.75
C ASP A 103 9.30 9.33 -12.00
N SER A 104 8.01 8.99 -12.12
CA SER A 104 7.49 8.35 -13.33
C SER A 104 7.62 9.22 -14.58
N LEU A 105 7.59 10.55 -14.41
CA LEU A 105 7.81 11.53 -15.48
C LEU A 105 9.30 11.71 -15.79
N ASN A 106 10.17 11.57 -14.78
CA ASN A 106 11.61 11.82 -14.91
C ASN A 106 12.46 10.59 -15.30
N ILE A 107 11.97 9.36 -15.14
CA ILE A 107 12.75 8.16 -15.50
C ILE A 107 12.70 7.95 -17.03
N PRO A 108 13.83 8.10 -17.75
CA PRO A 108 13.86 7.75 -19.16
C PRO A 108 13.62 6.25 -19.30
N TRP A 109 12.58 5.89 -20.06
CA TRP A 109 12.16 4.51 -20.39
C TRP A 109 13.30 3.63 -20.97
N ARG A 110 14.44 4.23 -21.33
CA ARG A 110 15.65 3.53 -21.80
C ARG A 110 16.38 2.72 -20.71
N ASN A 111 16.23 3.05 -19.43
CA ASN A 111 16.90 2.30 -18.34
C ASN A 111 15.90 1.40 -17.60
N LEU A 112 15.57 0.26 -18.21
CA LEU A 112 14.64 -0.74 -17.67
C LEU A 112 14.98 -1.27 -16.27
N PRO A 113 16.26 -1.54 -15.92
CA PRO A 113 16.59 -2.05 -14.58
C PRO A 113 16.33 -1.03 -13.47
N SER A 114 16.60 0.26 -13.71
CA SER A 114 16.32 1.32 -12.74
C SER A 114 14.81 1.57 -12.61
N TRP A 115 14.07 1.50 -13.72
CA TRP A 115 12.61 1.60 -13.70
C TRP A 115 11.98 0.46 -12.88
N LEU A 116 12.37 -0.80 -13.11
CA LEU A 116 11.87 -1.94 -12.35
C LEU A 116 12.21 -1.86 -10.86
N SER A 117 13.42 -1.42 -10.53
CA SER A 117 13.85 -1.22 -9.14
C SER A 117 13.01 -0.16 -8.44
N TYR A 118 12.71 0.94 -9.14
CA TYR A 118 11.84 1.99 -8.64
C TYR A 118 10.40 1.52 -8.43
N GLN A 119 9.82 0.82 -9.41
CA GLN A 119 8.47 0.26 -9.30
C GLN A 119 8.39 -0.69 -8.08
N LYS A 120 9.42 -1.51 -7.85
CA LYS A 120 9.51 -2.38 -6.67
C LYS A 120 9.57 -1.58 -5.36
N TYR A 121 10.35 -0.50 -5.32
CA TYR A 121 10.43 0.38 -4.15
C TYR A 121 9.08 1.02 -3.83
N ALA A 122 8.44 1.67 -4.81
CA ALA A 122 7.15 2.33 -4.63
C ALA A 122 6.06 1.34 -4.17
N TRP A 123 6.03 0.13 -4.76
CA TRP A 123 5.13 -0.94 -4.34
C TRP A 123 5.38 -1.40 -2.89
N ALA A 124 6.65 -1.58 -2.51
CA ALA A 124 7.01 -2.01 -1.16
C ALA A 124 6.62 -0.96 -0.12
N THR A 125 6.87 0.32 -0.40
CA THR A 125 6.50 1.44 0.48
C THR A 125 4.98 1.55 0.63
N ALA A 126 4.22 1.47 -0.47
CA ALA A 126 2.75 1.45 -0.42
C ALA A 126 2.22 0.30 0.45
N ARG A 127 2.83 -0.89 0.33
CA ARG A 127 2.44 -2.07 1.10
C ARG A 127 2.77 -1.95 2.59
N THR A 128 3.86 -1.27 2.94
CA THR A 128 4.20 -0.98 4.33
C THR A 128 3.17 -0.03 4.95
N ASN A 129 2.89 1.10 4.29
CA ASN A 129 1.86 2.04 4.76
C ASN A 129 0.49 1.36 4.88
N ARG A 130 0.15 0.45 3.97
CA ARG A 130 -1.10 -0.31 4.06
C ARG A 130 -1.19 -1.19 5.31
N ARG A 131 -0.08 -1.80 5.74
CA ARG A 131 -0.07 -2.56 7.00
C ARG A 131 -0.29 -1.65 8.19
N GLU A 132 0.22 -0.43 8.16
CA GLU A 132 -0.04 0.58 9.18
C GLU A 132 -1.52 0.98 9.22
N VAL A 133 -2.17 1.15 8.05
CA VAL A 133 -3.63 1.32 7.97
C VAL A 133 -4.36 0.14 8.63
N ASP A 134 -3.99 -1.09 8.29
CA ASP A 134 -4.66 -2.29 8.79
C ASP A 134 -4.51 -2.42 10.33
N MET A 135 -3.33 -2.10 10.86
CA MET A 135 -3.09 -2.02 12.31
C MET A 135 -3.96 -0.93 12.94
N LEU A 136 -4.03 0.26 12.33
CA LEU A 136 -4.85 1.37 12.81
C LEU A 136 -6.34 1.01 12.79
N LYS A 137 -6.81 0.34 11.72
CA LYS A 137 -8.17 -0.18 11.57
C LYS A 137 -8.52 -1.17 12.68
N SER A 138 -7.63 -2.12 12.97
CA SER A 138 -7.84 -3.09 14.05
C SER A 138 -7.90 -2.42 15.42
N SER A 139 -7.02 -1.44 15.66
CA SER A 139 -7.00 -0.65 16.90
C SER A 139 -8.28 0.18 17.08
N LEU A 140 -8.73 0.84 16.01
CA LEU A 140 -9.99 1.60 15.97
C LEU A 140 -11.19 0.70 16.26
N ASN A 141 -11.28 -0.45 15.59
CA ASN A 141 -12.36 -1.42 15.84
C ASN A 141 -12.38 -1.90 17.29
N LEU A 142 -11.22 -2.16 17.88
CA LEU A 142 -11.10 -2.58 19.26
C LEU A 142 -11.52 -1.47 20.23
N ALA A 143 -11.15 -0.22 19.96
CA ALA A 143 -11.59 0.93 20.72
C ALA A 143 -13.11 1.13 20.66
N ILE A 144 -13.72 0.99 19.47
CA ILE A 144 -15.18 1.04 19.28
C ILE A 144 -15.87 -0.05 20.09
N ILE A 145 -15.36 -1.29 20.06
CA ILE A 145 -15.92 -2.41 20.83
C ILE A 145 -15.83 -2.13 22.34
N ARG A 146 -14.70 -1.62 22.82
CA ARG A 146 -14.52 -1.24 24.24
C ARG A 146 -15.48 -0.12 24.65
N ALA A 147 -15.63 0.92 23.84
CA ALA A 147 -16.55 2.02 24.10
C ALA A 147 -18.01 1.52 24.18
N ARG A 148 -18.43 0.67 23.24
CA ARG A 148 -19.76 0.05 23.26
C ARG A 148 -19.97 -0.85 24.48
N LYS A 149 -18.96 -1.64 24.85
CA LYS A 149 -19.02 -2.48 26.05
C LYS A 149 -19.18 -1.64 27.32
N GLY A 150 -18.43 -0.54 27.45
CA GLY A 150 -18.55 0.40 28.56
C GLY A 150 -19.95 1.01 28.64
N SER A 151 -20.47 1.52 27.52
CA SER A 151 -21.82 2.08 27.45
C SER A 151 -22.91 1.09 27.88
N LEU A 152 -22.81 -0.17 27.46
CA LEU A 152 -23.75 -1.21 27.87
C LEU A 152 -23.64 -1.53 29.37
N HIS A 153 -22.43 -1.57 29.92
CA HIS A 153 -22.23 -1.81 31.36
C HIS A 153 -22.86 -0.68 32.19
N THR A 154 -22.64 0.58 31.79
CA THR A 154 -23.26 1.74 32.45
C THR A 154 -24.78 1.69 32.35
N ALA A 155 -25.35 1.29 31.21
CA ALA A 155 -26.80 1.14 31.06
C ALA A 155 -27.38 0.04 31.96
N LEU A 156 -26.64 -1.06 32.15
CA LEU A 156 -27.06 -2.17 33.02
C LEU A 156 -27.05 -1.75 34.50
N GLU A 157 -26.01 -1.05 34.93
CA GLU A 157 -25.84 -0.57 36.31
C GLU A 157 -26.90 0.47 36.71
N ILE A 158 -27.30 1.34 35.77
CA ILE A 158 -28.44 2.26 35.95
C ILE A 158 -29.77 1.49 36.09
N GLY A 159 -29.92 0.36 35.40
CA GLY A 159 -31.09 -0.51 35.49
C GLY A 159 -31.26 -1.15 36.86
N ASP A 160 -30.17 -1.66 37.45
CA ASP A 160 -30.17 -2.30 38.76
C ASP A 160 -30.46 -1.31 39.90
N GLN A 161 -29.92 -0.08 39.83
CA GLN A 161 -30.21 0.96 40.85
C GLN A 161 -31.68 1.40 40.86
N ARG A 162 -32.36 1.36 39.70
CA ARG A 162 -33.79 1.68 39.60
C ARG A 162 -34.68 0.56 40.17
N GLY A 163 -34.20 -0.68 40.21
CA GLY A 163 -34.89 -1.83 40.79
C GLY A 163 -34.84 -1.85 42.33
N ASP A 164 -33.72 -1.45 42.93
CA ASP A 164 -33.53 -1.53 44.39
C ASP A 164 -34.11 -0.32 45.16
N SER A 165 -34.26 0.84 44.52
CA SER A 165 -34.93 2.00 45.14
C SER A 165 -36.44 1.81 45.33
N ALA A 166 -37.05 0.78 44.73
CA ALA A 166 -38.48 0.49 44.85
C ALA A 166 -38.85 -0.39 46.06
N ARG A 167 -37.88 -0.82 46.90
CA ARG A 167 -38.12 -1.74 48.04
C ARG A 167 -38.12 -1.10 49.43
N THR A 168 -37.98 0.22 49.56
CA THR A 168 -38.33 0.94 50.79
C THR A 168 -39.82 1.21 50.82
N VAL A 169 -40.63 0.19 51.07
CA VAL A 169 -42.01 0.37 51.51
C VAL A 169 -41.99 0.46 53.02
N ASP A 170 -42.45 1.60 53.53
CA ASP A 170 -42.66 1.92 54.93
C ASP A 170 -43.26 0.76 55.73
N THR A 171 -42.49 0.22 56.68
CA THR A 171 -43.04 -0.45 57.86
C THR A 171 -42.99 0.53 59.03
N SER A 172 -43.90 1.50 59.00
CA SER A 172 -44.25 2.34 60.15
C SER A 172 -45.77 2.49 60.16
N VAL A 173 -46.46 1.47 60.68
CA VAL A 173 -47.84 1.61 61.14
C VAL A 173 -47.87 1.24 62.63
N VAL A 174 -48.13 2.30 63.39
CA VAL A 174 -48.66 2.48 64.75
C VAL A 174 -49.23 1.24 65.43
#